data_AF-A0A2Z2KAX4-F1
#
_entry.id   AF-A0A2Z2KAX4-F1
#
_cell.length_a   1.000
_cell.length_b   1.000
_cell.length_c   1.000
_cell.angle_alpha   90.00
_cell.angle_beta   90.00
_cell.angle_gamma   90.00
#
_symmetry.space_group_name_H-M   'P 1'
#
loop_
_entity.id
_entity.type
_entity.pdbx_description
1 polymer ?
#
loop_
_entity_poly.entity_id
_entity_poly.type
_entity_poly.pdbx_seq_one_letter_code
_entity_poly.pdbx_strand_id
1 'polypeptide(L)'
;MVYIDKLSAGASIFKALDSPVRISIIEVLTGRNGMNMNELAKYLNLSNGAVTMHIKKLEEAGLVQTFSNYAKNGIQKNCFLVENKILIEFGDNSSNHVYESDLKIGQYSNFQVTPTCGMATKEMIIGEFDNPQVFADPKHIEAGIIWFTTGFLEYRIPNYTAGRKVNEIQISFEIGSEAPYHNNDWPSDIHFTVNGVDIGDWQSPGDIGGIKYSGNPVWWPPHLNQYGFLKLLRINHEGSFIDGRKISAVTIDQLQDKREEEPFVLRFSVDPAGENPRGLTLYGQNFGRYEQGILARVITEP
;
A
#
# COMPACT_ATOMS: atom_id res chain seq x y z
N MET A 1 5.43 12.26 -5.10
CA MET A 1 6.36 11.53 -4.21
C MET A 1 7.72 12.22 -4.24
N VAL A 2 8.39 12.42 -3.11
CA VAL A 2 9.76 12.95 -3.08
C VAL A 2 10.76 11.79 -3.17
N TYR A 3 11.69 11.87 -4.11
CA TYR A 3 12.71 10.85 -4.33
C TYR A 3 14.11 11.43 -4.05
N ILE A 4 14.89 10.75 -3.21
CA ILE A 4 16.23 11.15 -2.78
C ILE A 4 17.20 10.00 -3.09
N ASP A 5 17.93 10.12 -4.20
CA ASP A 5 18.98 9.18 -4.62
C ASP A 5 20.39 9.61 -4.14
N LYS A 6 20.55 10.88 -3.77
CA LYS A 6 21.75 11.43 -3.16
C LYS A 6 21.40 12.05 -1.82
N LEU A 7 21.95 11.49 -0.73
CA LEU A 7 21.70 11.98 0.63
C LEU A 7 21.98 13.48 0.80
N SER A 8 22.95 14.03 0.08
CA SER A 8 23.25 15.46 0.08
C SER A 8 22.09 16.31 -0.44
N ALA A 9 21.33 15.83 -1.43
CA ALA A 9 20.14 16.50 -1.95
C ALA A 9 18.97 16.46 -0.96
N GLY A 10 18.89 15.41 -0.12
CA GLY A 10 17.87 15.26 0.93
C GLY A 10 18.13 16.05 2.21
N ALA A 11 19.29 16.69 2.36
CA ALA A 11 19.73 17.29 3.63
C ALA A 11 18.76 18.34 4.20
N SER A 12 18.13 19.15 3.34
CA SER A 12 17.13 20.15 3.75
C SER A 12 15.88 19.49 4.32
N ILE A 13 15.43 18.39 3.71
CA ILE A 13 14.30 17.58 4.17
C ILE A 13 14.63 16.92 5.51
N PHE A 14 15.80 16.30 5.65
CA PHE A 14 16.20 15.66 6.91
C PHE A 14 16.24 16.66 8.06
N LYS A 15 16.83 17.84 7.82
CA LYS A 15 16.85 18.93 8.81
C LYS A 15 15.45 19.46 9.12
N ALA A 16 14.55 19.50 8.15
CA ALA A 16 13.15 19.87 8.37
C ALA A 16 12.40 18.78 9.16
N LEU A 17 12.73 17.51 9.01
CA LEU A 17 12.11 16.41 9.76
C LEU A 17 12.74 16.16 11.13
N ASP A 18 13.95 16.66 11.41
CA ASP A 18 14.64 16.60 12.70
C ASP A 18 14.02 17.54 13.76
N SER A 19 12.68 17.58 13.86
CA SER A 19 11.99 18.33 14.91
C SER A 19 10.65 17.67 15.22
N PRO A 20 10.43 17.29 16.49
CA PRO A 20 9.17 16.68 16.93
C PRO A 20 7.94 17.52 16.55
N VAL A 21 8.03 18.85 16.71
CA VAL A 21 6.93 19.76 16.34
C VAL A 21 6.62 19.69 14.84
N ARG A 22 7.64 19.60 13.98
CA ARG A 22 7.45 19.55 12.52
C ARG A 22 6.93 18.17 12.07
N ILE A 23 7.35 17.10 12.75
CA ILE A 23 6.77 15.76 12.55
C ILE A 23 5.28 15.78 12.92
N SER A 24 4.92 16.30 14.09
CA SER A 24 3.50 16.39 14.49
C SER A 24 2.66 17.25 13.56
N ILE A 25 3.22 18.33 12.98
CA ILE A 25 2.53 19.10 11.93
C ILE A 25 2.22 18.20 10.72
N ILE A 26 3.20 17.44 10.22
CA ILE A 26 3.02 16.55 9.06
C ILE A 26 1.97 15.48 9.36
N GLU A 27 2.00 14.86 10.54
CA GLU A 27 1.03 13.83 10.95
C GLU A 27 -0.40 14.39 10.97
N VAL A 28 -0.59 15.59 11.53
CA VAL A 28 -1.90 16.27 11.56
C VAL A 28 -2.40 16.60 10.16
N LEU A 29 -1.52 17.11 9.29
CA LEU A 29 -1.89 17.45 7.91
C LEU A 29 -2.22 16.20 7.09
N THR A 30 -1.50 15.11 7.30
CA THR A 30 -1.74 13.81 6.64
C THR A 30 -3.11 13.25 7.02
N GLY A 31 -3.49 13.33 8.29
CA GLY A 31 -4.78 12.80 8.76
C GLY A 31 -6.02 13.65 8.42
N ARG A 32 -5.84 14.91 7.99
CA ARG A 32 -6.96 15.87 7.80
C ARG A 32 -7.03 16.52 6.42
N ASN A 33 -6.14 16.15 5.50
CA ASN A 33 -6.03 16.73 4.16
C ASN A 33 -5.88 18.27 4.17
N GLY A 34 -4.99 18.74 5.06
CA GLY A 34 -4.72 20.17 5.28
C GLY A 34 -5.43 20.77 6.49
N MET A 35 -4.95 21.94 6.94
CA MET A 35 -5.49 22.62 8.12
C MET A 35 -5.28 24.12 8.08
N ASN A 36 -6.19 24.87 8.71
CA ASN A 36 -6.01 26.29 8.96
C ASN A 36 -4.88 26.52 9.97
N MET A 37 -4.01 27.51 9.71
CA MET A 37 -2.85 27.78 10.58
C MET A 37 -3.23 28.12 12.04
N ASN A 38 -4.36 28.81 12.27
CA ASN A 38 -4.80 29.13 13.63
C ASN A 38 -5.34 27.90 14.36
N GLU A 39 -5.97 26.98 13.63
CA GLU A 39 -6.46 25.72 14.20
C GLU A 39 -5.29 24.78 14.49
N LEU A 40 -4.29 24.74 13.62
CA LEU A 40 -3.06 23.99 13.81
C LEU A 40 -2.31 24.48 15.06
N ALA A 41 -2.25 25.80 15.28
CA ALA A 41 -1.67 26.39 16.48
C ALA A 41 -2.40 25.98 17.76
N LYS A 42 -3.74 25.98 17.74
CA LYS A 42 -4.55 25.48 18.87
C LYS A 42 -4.32 24.00 19.11
N TYR A 43 -4.31 23.19 18.05
CA TYR A 43 -4.15 21.74 18.13
C TYR A 43 -2.80 21.35 18.74
N LEU A 44 -1.73 22.02 18.32
CA LEU A 44 -0.37 21.78 18.81
C LEU A 44 -0.04 22.50 20.11
N ASN A 45 -0.97 23.30 20.65
CA ASN A 45 -0.78 24.19 21.80
C ASN A 45 0.46 25.11 21.63
N LEU A 46 0.58 25.73 20.46
CA LEU A 46 1.67 26.63 20.09
C LEU A 46 1.14 28.02 19.73
N SER A 47 2.02 29.03 19.79
CA SER A 47 1.68 30.36 19.27
C SER A 47 1.63 30.36 17.74
N ASN A 48 0.79 31.22 17.16
CA ASN A 48 0.73 31.39 15.70
C ASN A 48 2.09 31.76 15.08
N GLY A 49 2.92 32.52 15.80
CA GLY A 49 4.28 32.86 15.36
C GLY A 49 5.21 31.64 15.31
N ALA A 50 5.13 30.76 16.33
CA ALA A 50 5.89 29.51 16.35
C ALA A 50 5.46 28.59 15.20
N VAL A 51 4.16 28.38 15.01
CA VAL A 51 3.64 27.58 13.88
C VAL A 51 4.09 28.16 12.54
N THR A 52 4.01 29.48 12.35
CA THR A 52 4.47 30.14 11.12
C THR A 52 5.95 29.85 10.83
N MET A 53 6.81 29.90 11.85
CA MET A 53 8.22 29.55 11.71
C MET A 53 8.44 28.09 11.33
N HIS A 54 7.69 27.16 11.94
CA HIS A 54 7.79 25.73 11.62
C HIS A 54 7.29 25.42 10.21
N ILE A 55 6.16 26.01 9.81
CA ILE A 55 5.58 25.87 8.47
C ILE A 55 6.54 26.41 7.42
N LYS A 56 7.15 27.58 7.63
CA LYS A 56 8.12 28.15 6.69
C LYS A 56 9.30 27.20 6.44
N LYS A 57 9.83 26.55 7.47
CA LYS A 57 10.93 25.56 7.32
C LYS A 57 10.49 24.31 6.57
N LEU A 58 9.23 23.89 6.72
CA LEU A 58 8.65 22.78 5.97
C LEU A 58 8.37 23.16 4.51
N GLU A 59 7.94 24.40 4.24
CA GLU A 59 7.77 24.95 2.89
C GLU A 59 9.11 25.08 2.16
N GLU A 60 10.16 25.59 2.83
CA GLU A 60 11.51 25.68 2.29
C GLU A 60 12.10 24.31 1.93
N ALA A 61 11.67 23.25 2.63
CA ALA A 61 12.03 21.86 2.33
C ALA A 61 11.09 21.19 1.30
N GLY A 62 10.08 21.90 0.79
CA GLY A 62 9.12 21.39 -0.19
C GLY A 62 8.12 20.37 0.36
N LEU A 63 7.99 20.23 1.68
CA LEU A 63 7.11 19.24 2.33
C LEU A 63 5.68 19.76 2.51
N VAL A 64 5.53 21.07 2.74
CA VAL A 64 4.25 21.74 2.99
C VAL A 64 4.08 22.89 2.01
N GLN A 65 2.83 23.24 1.71
CA GLN A 65 2.48 24.45 0.95
C GLN A 65 1.37 25.21 1.68
N THR A 66 1.46 26.55 1.70
CA THR A 66 0.40 27.42 2.21
C THR A 66 -0.36 28.15 1.10
N PHE A 67 -1.68 28.29 1.30
CA PHE A 67 -2.55 29.11 0.46
C PHE A 67 -3.29 30.12 1.32
N SER A 68 -3.38 31.35 0.83
CA SER A 68 -4.13 32.43 1.50
C SER A 68 -5.48 32.62 0.80
N ASN A 69 -6.57 32.41 1.54
CA ASN A 69 -7.92 32.65 1.06
C ASN A 69 -8.54 33.84 1.78
N TYR A 70 -9.31 34.66 1.06
CA TYR A 70 -10.10 35.72 1.65
C TYR A 70 -11.40 35.13 2.21
N ALA A 71 -11.57 35.21 3.54
CA ALA A 71 -12.79 34.80 4.22
C ALA A 71 -13.52 36.01 4.82
N LYS A 72 -14.79 35.83 5.22
CA LYS A 72 -15.62 36.89 5.81
C LYS A 72 -14.99 37.59 7.04
N ASN A 73 -14.05 36.93 7.72
CA ASN A 73 -13.35 37.44 8.91
C ASN A 73 -11.86 37.76 8.68
N GLY A 74 -11.46 38.04 7.43
CA GLY A 74 -10.08 38.39 7.07
C GLY A 74 -9.34 37.31 6.28
N ILE A 75 -8.04 37.49 6.11
CA ILE A 75 -7.16 36.56 5.38
C ILE A 75 -6.94 35.31 6.22
N GLN A 76 -7.32 34.15 5.71
CA GLN A 76 -7.05 32.86 6.32
C GLN A 76 -5.97 32.13 5.53
N LYS A 77 -4.97 31.59 6.23
CA LYS A 77 -3.93 30.75 5.65
C LYS A 77 -4.20 29.29 5.99
N ASN A 78 -4.32 28.48 4.95
CA ASN A 78 -4.41 27.02 5.06
C ASN A 78 -3.09 26.42 4.60
N CYS A 79 -2.69 25.33 5.23
CA CYS A 79 -1.48 24.58 4.90
C CYS A 79 -1.84 23.14 4.54
N PHE A 80 -1.12 22.58 3.57
CA PHE A 80 -1.34 21.24 3.04
C PHE A 80 0.02 20.55 2.85
N LEU A 81 0.03 19.22 2.94
CA LEU A 81 1.20 18.43 2.59
C LEU A 81 1.33 18.38 1.06
N VAL A 82 2.53 18.60 0.52
CA VAL A 82 2.75 18.58 -0.94
C VAL A 82 2.76 17.14 -1.46
N GLU A 83 3.44 16.26 -0.74
CA GLU A 83 3.59 14.85 -1.10
C GLU A 83 3.50 13.97 0.16
N ASN A 84 2.82 12.84 0.06
CA ASN A 84 2.60 11.92 1.19
C ASN A 84 3.68 10.83 1.32
N LYS A 85 4.69 10.82 0.44
CA LYS A 85 5.74 9.79 0.40
C LYS A 85 7.11 10.44 0.15
N ILE A 86 8.11 9.98 0.91
CA ILE A 86 9.53 10.25 0.70
C ILE A 86 10.23 8.90 0.55
N LEU A 87 10.90 8.68 -0.58
CA LEU A 87 11.74 7.51 -0.84
C LEU A 87 13.21 7.94 -0.79
N ILE A 88 13.99 7.30 0.07
CA ILE A 88 15.42 7.55 0.22
C ILE A 88 16.15 6.27 -0.21
N GLU A 89 17.00 6.39 -1.22
CA GLU A 89 17.89 5.32 -1.64
C GLU A 89 19.31 5.56 -1.12
N PHE A 90 19.96 4.48 -0.69
CA PHE A 90 21.33 4.50 -0.21
C PHE A 90 22.22 3.75 -1.21
N GLY A 91 23.21 4.46 -1.78
CA GLY A 91 24.22 3.89 -2.67
C GLY A 91 23.88 3.98 -4.15
N ASP A 92 24.90 3.84 -5.01
CA ASP A 92 24.72 3.63 -6.44
C ASP A 92 24.25 2.18 -6.65
N ASN A 93 22.94 1.95 -6.74
CA ASN A 93 22.40 0.66 -7.21
C ASN A 93 22.58 0.47 -8.73
N SER A 94 23.51 1.20 -9.35
CA SER A 94 23.71 1.24 -10.80
C SER A 94 24.23 -0.07 -11.40
N SER A 95 24.55 -1.06 -10.57
CA SER A 95 24.93 -2.39 -11.05
C SER A 95 23.72 -3.32 -11.20
N ASN A 96 22.70 -3.24 -10.34
CA ASN A 96 21.58 -4.17 -10.41
C ASN A 96 20.54 -3.71 -11.42
N HIS A 97 20.04 -4.63 -12.24
CA HIS A 97 18.90 -4.33 -13.09
C HIS A 97 17.61 -4.52 -12.29
N VAL A 98 16.71 -3.53 -12.33
CA VAL A 98 15.40 -3.59 -11.68
C VAL A 98 14.33 -3.62 -12.75
N TYR A 99 13.55 -4.70 -12.76
CA TYR A 99 12.38 -4.85 -13.61
C TYR A 99 11.14 -4.63 -12.75
N GLU A 100 10.47 -3.50 -12.95
CA GLU A 100 9.27 -3.12 -12.21
C GLU A 100 7.99 -3.43 -13.02
N SER A 101 6.95 -3.90 -12.34
CA SER A 101 5.63 -4.15 -12.92
C SER A 101 4.56 -3.73 -11.91
N ASP A 102 3.60 -2.92 -12.34
CA ASP A 102 2.40 -2.57 -11.56
C ASP A 102 1.23 -3.43 -12.06
N LEU A 103 0.90 -4.48 -11.31
CA LEU A 103 -0.20 -5.37 -11.63
C LEU A 103 -1.49 -4.80 -11.04
N LYS A 104 -2.50 -4.56 -11.87
CA LYS A 104 -3.83 -4.22 -11.34
C LYS A 104 -4.34 -5.39 -10.51
N ILE A 105 -4.97 -5.12 -9.36
CA ILE A 105 -5.51 -6.19 -8.52
C ILE A 105 -6.57 -7.04 -9.25
N GLY A 106 -7.24 -6.46 -10.25
CA GLY A 106 -8.16 -7.16 -11.16
C GLY A 106 -7.49 -8.14 -12.13
N GLN A 107 -6.18 -8.08 -12.36
CA GLN A 107 -5.46 -8.92 -13.33
C GLN A 107 -4.99 -10.26 -12.76
N TYR A 108 -5.76 -10.87 -11.86
CA TYR A 108 -5.49 -12.23 -11.44
C TYR A 108 -5.67 -13.19 -12.64
N SER A 109 -4.80 -14.18 -12.70
CA SER A 109 -4.76 -15.22 -13.74
C SER A 109 -5.54 -16.48 -13.36
N ASN A 110 -5.81 -16.66 -12.07
CA ASN A 110 -6.54 -17.80 -11.53
C ASN A 110 -7.14 -17.41 -10.17
N PHE A 111 -8.23 -18.06 -9.79
CA PHE A 111 -8.91 -17.80 -8.54
C PHE A 111 -9.71 -19.01 -8.06
N GLN A 112 -9.92 -19.06 -6.76
CA GLN A 112 -10.98 -19.85 -6.12
C GLN A 112 -11.40 -19.06 -4.90
N VAL A 113 -12.67 -18.68 -4.77
CA VAL A 113 -13.10 -17.82 -3.66
C VAL A 113 -14.42 -18.30 -3.06
N THR A 114 -14.62 -18.03 -1.79
CA THR A 114 -15.89 -18.28 -1.08
C THR A 114 -16.48 -16.97 -0.55
N PRO A 115 -17.82 -16.89 -0.44
CA PRO A 115 -18.48 -15.79 0.24
C PRO A 115 -18.07 -15.65 1.72
N THR A 116 -18.14 -14.46 2.33
CA THR A 116 -18.45 -13.18 1.66
C THR A 116 -17.38 -12.82 0.63
N CYS A 117 -17.80 -12.30 -0.53
CA CYS A 117 -16.88 -11.99 -1.63
C CYS A 117 -17.44 -10.97 -2.62
N GLY A 118 -16.55 -10.28 -3.33
CA GLY A 118 -16.92 -9.37 -4.40
C GLY A 118 -15.79 -8.45 -4.82
N MET A 119 -16.12 -7.46 -5.65
CA MET A 119 -15.17 -6.47 -6.14
C MET A 119 -15.87 -5.22 -6.66
N ALA A 120 -15.11 -4.13 -6.80
CA ALA A 120 -15.62 -2.87 -7.34
C ALA A 120 -14.59 -2.12 -8.18
N THR A 121 -15.07 -1.39 -9.18
CA THR A 121 -14.29 -0.37 -9.91
C THR A 121 -14.39 0.98 -9.19
N LYS A 122 -13.74 2.02 -9.72
CA LYS A 122 -13.91 3.38 -9.21
C LYS A 122 -15.35 3.90 -9.35
N GLU A 123 -16.18 3.30 -10.20
CA GLU A 123 -17.51 3.80 -10.56
C GLU A 123 -18.64 2.94 -9.98
N MET A 124 -18.42 1.64 -9.77
CA MET A 124 -19.50 0.72 -9.40
C MET A 124 -19.01 -0.58 -8.74
N ILE A 125 -19.93 -1.25 -8.02
CA ILE A 125 -19.81 -2.68 -7.72
C ILE A 125 -19.87 -3.46 -9.03
N ILE A 126 -19.00 -4.47 -9.17
CA ILE A 126 -19.08 -5.41 -10.30
C ILE A 126 -19.97 -6.59 -9.87
N GLY A 127 -21.01 -6.88 -10.65
CA GLY A 127 -21.89 -8.03 -10.41
C GLY A 127 -22.67 -7.95 -9.09
N GLU A 128 -22.98 -9.13 -8.55
CA GLU A 128 -23.69 -9.31 -7.29
C GLU A 128 -22.73 -9.63 -6.15
N PHE A 129 -23.01 -9.11 -4.95
CA PHE A 129 -22.28 -9.49 -3.74
C PHE A 129 -22.40 -11.00 -3.49
N ASP A 130 -21.35 -11.58 -2.91
CA ASP A 130 -21.33 -12.95 -2.41
C ASP A 130 -21.57 -14.02 -3.49
N ASN A 131 -21.29 -13.67 -4.75
CA ASN A 131 -21.35 -14.57 -5.89
C ASN A 131 -19.94 -14.80 -6.47
N PRO A 132 -19.31 -15.97 -6.22
CA PRO A 132 -17.99 -16.31 -6.76
C PRO A 132 -17.90 -16.24 -8.29
N GLN A 133 -19.01 -16.38 -9.02
CA GLN A 133 -19.01 -16.31 -10.49
C GLN A 133 -18.65 -14.92 -11.02
N VAL A 134 -18.81 -13.87 -10.20
CA VAL A 134 -18.42 -12.49 -10.55
C VAL A 134 -16.92 -12.36 -10.78
N PHE A 135 -16.10 -13.25 -10.21
CA PHE A 135 -14.65 -13.27 -10.45
C PHE A 135 -14.28 -13.75 -11.87
N ALA A 136 -15.25 -14.18 -12.68
CA ALA A 136 -15.07 -14.40 -14.10
C ALA A 136 -15.66 -13.27 -14.99
N ASP A 137 -16.29 -12.24 -14.40
CA ASP A 137 -16.88 -11.12 -15.15
C ASP A 137 -15.78 -10.31 -15.85
N PRO A 138 -15.84 -10.06 -17.17
CA PRO A 138 -14.80 -9.34 -17.90
C PRO A 138 -14.37 -7.99 -17.31
N LYS A 139 -15.27 -7.32 -16.55
CA LYS A 139 -14.95 -6.07 -15.84
C LYS A 139 -14.03 -6.25 -14.65
N HIS A 140 -13.77 -7.48 -14.20
CA HIS A 140 -12.87 -7.77 -13.08
C HIS A 140 -11.49 -7.12 -13.25
N ILE A 141 -11.02 -6.95 -14.49
CA ILE A 141 -9.74 -6.29 -14.83
C ILE A 141 -9.69 -4.82 -14.36
N GLU A 142 -10.85 -4.17 -14.22
CA GLU A 142 -11.00 -2.78 -13.77
C GLU A 142 -11.18 -2.67 -12.25
N ALA A 143 -11.18 -3.78 -11.51
CA ALA A 143 -11.36 -3.77 -10.07
C ALA A 143 -10.25 -2.97 -9.37
N GLY A 144 -10.66 -2.04 -8.51
CA GLY A 144 -9.81 -1.28 -7.60
C GLY A 144 -9.90 -1.78 -6.16
N ILE A 145 -10.90 -2.59 -5.81
CA ILE A 145 -10.97 -3.36 -4.55
C ILE A 145 -11.53 -4.76 -4.82
N ILE A 146 -10.99 -5.79 -4.18
CA ILE A 146 -11.44 -7.20 -4.29
C ILE A 146 -11.38 -7.84 -2.90
N TRP A 147 -12.44 -8.56 -2.50
CA TRP A 147 -12.52 -9.24 -1.20
C TRP A 147 -13.09 -10.65 -1.31
N PHE A 148 -12.67 -11.53 -0.41
CA PHE A 148 -13.24 -12.88 -0.25
C PHE A 148 -12.92 -13.48 1.14
N THR A 149 -13.71 -14.47 1.59
CA THR A 149 -13.54 -15.08 2.93
C THR A 149 -12.51 -16.21 2.97
N THR A 150 -12.53 -17.15 2.03
CA THR A 150 -11.50 -18.19 1.90
C THR A 150 -11.19 -18.48 0.44
N GLY A 151 -10.03 -19.10 0.18
CA GLY A 151 -9.55 -19.41 -1.15
C GLY A 151 -8.34 -18.57 -1.53
N PHE A 152 -8.20 -18.18 -2.80
CA PHE A 152 -7.02 -17.51 -3.33
C PHE A 152 -7.26 -16.66 -4.58
N LEU A 153 -6.31 -15.76 -4.82
CA LEU A 153 -6.07 -15.07 -6.11
C LEU A 153 -4.61 -15.27 -6.53
N GLU A 154 -4.37 -15.61 -7.80
CA GLU A 154 -3.02 -15.76 -8.37
C GLU A 154 -2.70 -14.69 -9.40
N TYR A 155 -1.50 -14.12 -9.32
CA TYR A 155 -0.99 -13.09 -10.19
C TYR A 155 0.29 -13.56 -10.87
N ARG A 156 0.47 -13.18 -12.14
CA ARG A 156 1.68 -13.47 -12.90
C ARG A 156 2.55 -12.22 -12.96
N ILE A 157 3.66 -12.23 -12.24
CA ILE A 157 4.69 -11.19 -12.32
C ILE A 157 5.58 -11.52 -13.52
N PRO A 158 5.66 -10.65 -14.54
CA PRO A 158 6.55 -10.87 -15.68
C PRO A 158 8.00 -11.02 -15.24
N ASN A 159 8.67 -12.01 -15.83
CA ASN A 159 10.09 -12.23 -15.61
C ASN A 159 10.87 -11.71 -16.84
N TYR A 160 11.32 -10.46 -16.78
CA TYR A 160 12.09 -9.80 -17.85
C TYR A 160 13.61 -9.90 -17.68
N THR A 161 14.06 -10.81 -16.81
CA THR A 161 15.47 -10.95 -16.42
C THR A 161 16.36 -11.42 -17.58
N ALA A 162 15.75 -12.03 -18.61
CA ALA A 162 16.43 -12.54 -19.80
C ALA A 162 17.58 -13.51 -19.45
N GLY A 163 17.34 -14.39 -18.48
CA GLY A 163 18.32 -15.37 -17.99
C GLY A 163 19.33 -14.82 -16.98
N ARG A 164 19.27 -13.54 -16.62
CA ARG A 164 20.06 -13.01 -15.49
C ARG A 164 19.59 -13.63 -14.18
N LYS A 165 20.55 -13.88 -13.29
CA LYS A 165 20.26 -14.41 -11.95
C LYS A 165 19.49 -13.36 -11.14
N VAL A 166 18.35 -13.76 -10.56
CA VAL A 166 17.56 -12.90 -9.69
C VAL A 166 18.17 -12.93 -8.29
N ASN A 167 18.49 -11.76 -7.76
CA ASN A 167 18.97 -11.57 -6.40
C ASN A 167 17.82 -11.44 -5.42
N GLU A 168 16.77 -10.72 -5.84
CA GLU A 168 15.68 -10.36 -4.95
C GLU A 168 14.39 -10.09 -5.73
N ILE A 169 13.27 -10.48 -5.14
CA ILE A 169 11.93 -10.05 -5.56
C ILE A 169 11.34 -9.22 -4.42
N GLN A 170 10.82 -8.04 -4.75
CA GLN A 170 10.05 -7.20 -3.84
C GLN A 170 8.62 -7.06 -4.35
N ILE A 171 7.63 -7.21 -3.47
CA ILE A 171 6.21 -7.14 -3.83
C ILE A 171 5.51 -6.25 -2.80
N SER A 172 5.04 -5.09 -3.24
CA SER A 172 4.32 -4.10 -2.44
C SER A 172 2.83 -4.11 -2.79
N PHE A 173 1.97 -4.17 -1.79
CA PHE A 173 0.52 -4.26 -1.95
C PHE A 173 -0.19 -3.76 -0.68
N GLU A 174 -1.43 -3.27 -0.83
CA GLU A 174 -2.29 -2.94 0.30
C GLU A 174 -3.32 -4.04 0.53
N ILE A 175 -3.38 -4.56 1.76
CA ILE A 175 -4.21 -5.71 2.11
C ILE A 175 -4.80 -5.60 3.52
N GLY A 176 -6.00 -6.15 3.73
CA GLY A 176 -6.64 -6.32 5.04
C GLY A 176 -7.36 -7.65 5.13
N SER A 177 -7.99 -7.92 6.27
CA SER A 177 -8.96 -9.03 6.41
C SER A 177 -10.31 -8.61 5.83
N GLU A 178 -11.29 -9.53 5.81
CA GLU A 178 -12.63 -9.26 5.29
C GLU A 178 -13.69 -9.70 6.30
N ALA A 179 -14.55 -8.77 6.71
CA ALA A 179 -15.71 -9.04 7.54
C ALA A 179 -16.99 -8.58 6.82
N PRO A 180 -18.15 -9.20 7.08
CA PRO A 180 -19.42 -8.61 6.68
C PRO A 180 -19.51 -7.16 7.20
N TYR A 181 -19.66 -6.20 6.29
CA TYR A 181 -19.49 -4.77 6.54
C TYR A 181 -18.05 -4.35 6.83
N HIS A 182 -17.69 -4.31 8.12
CA HIS A 182 -16.34 -4.09 8.62
C HIS A 182 -16.25 -4.54 10.08
N ASN A 183 -15.07 -4.95 10.51
CA ASN A 183 -14.76 -5.15 11.92
C ASN A 183 -13.26 -4.94 12.15
N ASN A 184 -12.94 -3.87 12.89
CA ASN A 184 -11.55 -3.47 13.14
C ASN A 184 -10.77 -4.48 14.01
N ASP A 185 -11.45 -5.43 14.67
CA ASP A 185 -10.87 -6.54 15.43
C ASP A 185 -11.33 -7.87 14.81
N TRP A 186 -10.75 -8.19 13.66
CA TRP A 186 -11.13 -9.35 12.83
C TRP A 186 -9.89 -10.02 12.23
N PRO A 187 -9.02 -10.60 13.06
CA PRO A 187 -7.75 -11.11 12.57
C PRO A 187 -7.94 -12.23 11.56
N SER A 188 -7.11 -12.24 10.51
CA SER A 188 -7.14 -13.25 9.44
C SER A 188 -5.73 -13.66 9.04
N ASP A 189 -5.49 -14.96 8.94
CA ASP A 189 -4.18 -15.52 8.60
C ASP A 189 -4.03 -15.60 7.07
N ILE A 190 -3.34 -14.63 6.48
CA ILE A 190 -3.21 -14.50 5.03
C ILE A 190 -1.87 -15.10 4.59
N HIS A 191 -1.94 -16.13 3.76
CA HIS A 191 -0.79 -16.91 3.32
C HIS A 191 -0.35 -16.48 1.93
N PHE A 192 0.97 -16.47 1.71
CA PHE A 192 1.59 -16.11 0.45
C PHE A 192 2.37 -17.28 -0.13
N THR A 193 2.16 -17.56 -1.42
CA THR A 193 3.03 -18.49 -2.15
C THR A 193 3.59 -17.85 -3.39
N VAL A 194 4.81 -18.23 -3.77
CA VAL A 194 5.41 -17.86 -5.06
C VAL A 194 5.83 -19.13 -5.78
N ASN A 195 5.43 -19.28 -7.05
CA ASN A 195 5.67 -20.49 -7.86
C ASN A 195 5.17 -21.78 -7.18
N GLY A 196 4.12 -21.67 -6.37
CA GLY A 196 3.54 -22.78 -5.60
C GLY A 196 4.32 -23.15 -4.33
N VAL A 197 5.40 -22.42 -3.99
CA VAL A 197 6.16 -22.59 -2.75
C VAL A 197 5.64 -21.62 -1.70
N ASP A 198 5.33 -22.13 -0.52
CA ASP A 198 4.90 -21.33 0.63
C ASP A 198 6.06 -20.48 1.16
N ILE A 199 5.90 -19.15 1.11
CA ILE A 199 6.89 -18.18 1.58
C ILE A 199 6.52 -17.59 2.95
N GLY A 200 5.43 -18.07 3.57
CA GLY A 200 4.94 -17.67 4.88
C GLY A 200 3.64 -16.87 4.82
N ASP A 201 3.21 -16.40 5.98
CA ASP A 201 1.93 -15.73 6.20
C ASP A 201 2.08 -14.38 6.92
N TRP A 202 0.99 -13.63 6.94
CA TRP A 202 0.81 -12.45 7.77
C TRP A 202 -0.61 -12.42 8.32
N GLN A 203 -0.71 -12.30 9.64
CA GLN A 203 -1.99 -12.07 10.29
C GLN A 203 -2.39 -10.60 10.17
N SER A 204 -3.44 -10.35 9.39
CA SER A 204 -4.13 -9.06 9.41
C SER A 204 -4.73 -8.82 10.79
N PRO A 205 -4.66 -7.60 11.36
CA PRO A 205 -5.28 -7.32 12.65
C PRO A 205 -6.80 -7.12 12.56
N GLY A 206 -7.34 -6.74 11.39
CA GLY A 206 -8.76 -6.46 11.24
C GLY A 206 -9.13 -5.78 9.92
N ASP A 207 -10.44 -5.66 9.71
CA ASP A 207 -11.07 -5.13 8.52
C ASP A 207 -11.53 -3.69 8.77
N ILE A 208 -10.71 -2.73 8.31
CA ILE A 208 -10.77 -1.36 8.82
C ILE A 208 -11.84 -0.55 8.10
N GLY A 209 -12.89 -0.16 8.83
CA GLY A 209 -14.02 0.60 8.28
C GLY A 209 -14.59 1.66 9.23
N GLY A 210 -15.83 2.10 8.96
CA GLY A 210 -16.61 2.98 9.82
C GLY A 210 -16.33 4.49 9.64
N ILE A 211 -15.14 4.88 9.17
CA ILE A 211 -14.81 6.28 8.84
C ILE A 211 -14.45 6.37 7.37
N LYS A 212 -15.21 7.15 6.60
CA LYS A 212 -14.98 7.38 5.17
C LYS A 212 -13.53 7.83 4.93
N TYR A 213 -12.78 7.06 4.14
CA TYR A 213 -11.45 7.44 3.69
C TYR A 213 -11.53 8.20 2.36
N SER A 214 -10.77 9.28 2.23
CA SER A 214 -10.80 10.16 1.05
C SER A 214 -10.16 9.54 -0.20
N GLY A 215 -9.37 8.49 -0.05
CA GLY A 215 -8.81 7.73 -1.18
C GLY A 215 -9.83 6.84 -1.88
N ASN A 216 -10.96 6.53 -1.24
CA ASN A 216 -12.02 5.72 -1.85
C ASN A 216 -12.93 6.57 -2.75
N PRO A 217 -13.62 5.96 -3.75
CA PRO A 217 -14.57 6.70 -4.59
C PRO A 217 -15.71 7.28 -3.76
N VAL A 218 -16.29 8.41 -4.20
CA VAL A 218 -17.34 9.12 -3.46
C VAL A 218 -18.53 8.22 -3.11
N TRP A 219 -18.92 7.32 -4.03
CA TRP A 219 -20.05 6.42 -3.84
C TRP A 219 -19.75 5.26 -2.88
N TRP A 220 -18.48 4.93 -2.61
CA TRP A 220 -18.12 3.81 -1.75
C TRP A 220 -18.65 4.03 -0.33
N PRO A 221 -19.51 3.17 0.19
CA PRO A 221 -20.20 3.45 1.44
C PRO A 221 -19.25 3.35 2.64
N PRO A 222 -19.39 4.23 3.67
CA PRO A 222 -18.52 4.23 4.85
C PRO A 222 -18.71 3.03 5.78
N HIS A 223 -19.81 2.28 5.64
CA HIS A 223 -20.08 1.09 6.44
C HIS A 223 -19.35 -0.16 5.92
N LEU A 224 -18.78 -0.10 4.71
CA LEU A 224 -17.84 -1.11 4.22
C LEU A 224 -16.42 -0.75 4.66
N ASN A 225 -15.50 -1.69 4.52
CA ASN A 225 -14.09 -1.46 4.73
C ASN A 225 -13.52 -0.36 3.83
N GLN A 226 -12.53 0.37 4.35
CA GLN A 226 -12.07 1.64 3.79
C GLN A 226 -10.61 1.60 3.38
N TYR A 227 -9.77 0.82 4.06
CA TYR A 227 -8.36 0.68 3.70
C TYR A 227 -7.73 -0.53 4.37
N GLY A 228 -6.61 -0.96 3.80
CA GLY A 228 -5.78 -2.03 4.34
C GLY A 228 -4.47 -1.52 4.91
N PHE A 229 -3.53 -2.43 5.06
CA PHE A 229 -2.17 -2.20 5.49
C PHE A 229 -1.25 -2.38 4.30
N LEU A 230 -0.37 -1.40 4.06
CA LEU A 230 0.70 -1.59 3.10
C LEU A 230 1.65 -2.66 3.62
N LYS A 231 1.95 -3.62 2.75
CA LYS A 231 2.87 -4.71 3.01
C LYS A 231 3.96 -4.71 1.96
N LEU A 232 5.16 -5.08 2.39
CA LEU A 232 6.29 -5.35 1.50
C LEU A 232 6.78 -6.77 1.75
N LEU A 233 6.50 -7.67 0.79
CA LEU A 233 7.16 -8.96 0.72
C LEU A 233 8.52 -8.80 0.05
N ARG A 234 9.54 -9.43 0.60
CA ARG A 234 10.89 -9.48 0.04
C ARG A 234 11.42 -10.90 0.10
N ILE A 235 11.84 -11.45 -1.03
CA ILE A 235 12.43 -12.77 -1.13
C ILE A 235 13.82 -12.64 -1.73
N ASN A 236 14.84 -13.08 -1.01
CA ASN A 236 16.24 -13.03 -1.45
C ASN A 236 17.00 -14.29 -1.02
N HIS A 237 18.33 -14.29 -1.13
CA HIS A 237 19.18 -15.43 -0.77
C HIS A 237 19.16 -15.77 0.74
N GLU A 238 18.68 -14.88 1.61
CA GLU A 238 18.64 -15.11 3.06
C GLU A 238 17.30 -15.64 3.55
N GLY A 239 16.25 -15.53 2.74
CA GLY A 239 14.90 -16.01 3.07
C GLY A 239 13.79 -15.12 2.52
N SER A 240 12.59 -15.30 3.08
CA SER A 240 11.39 -14.53 2.75
C SER A 240 10.98 -13.67 3.95
N PHE A 241 10.63 -12.42 3.68
CA PHE A 241 10.39 -11.40 4.69
C PHE A 241 9.10 -10.64 4.38
N ILE A 242 8.39 -10.20 5.42
CA ILE A 242 7.34 -9.19 5.33
C ILE A 242 7.69 -8.01 6.22
N ASP A 243 7.64 -6.80 5.68
CA ASP A 243 7.96 -5.54 6.39
C ASP A 243 9.32 -5.60 7.14
N GLY A 244 10.29 -6.30 6.55
CA GLY A 244 11.64 -6.50 7.11
C GLY A 244 11.77 -7.61 8.16
N ARG A 245 10.67 -8.28 8.55
CA ARG A 245 10.69 -9.44 9.46
C ARG A 245 10.71 -10.73 8.65
N LYS A 246 11.62 -11.65 9.00
CA LYS A 246 11.71 -12.95 8.33
C LYS A 246 10.49 -13.79 8.69
N ILE A 247 9.78 -14.29 7.67
CA ILE A 247 8.59 -15.15 7.81
C ILE A 247 8.86 -16.58 7.35
N SER A 248 9.86 -16.81 6.50
CA SER A 248 10.26 -18.15 6.07
C SER A 248 11.75 -18.21 5.71
N ALA A 249 12.31 -19.41 5.76
CA ALA A 249 13.67 -19.71 5.26
C ALA A 249 13.71 -19.90 3.74
N VAL A 250 12.56 -19.88 3.04
CA VAL A 250 12.50 -20.02 1.59
C VAL A 250 13.23 -18.88 0.90
N THR A 251 14.13 -19.22 -0.02
CA THR A 251 15.01 -18.27 -0.71
C THR A 251 14.64 -18.14 -2.18
N ILE A 252 15.16 -17.09 -2.83
CA ILE A 252 14.97 -16.87 -4.27
C ILE A 252 15.48 -18.05 -5.12
N ASP A 253 16.57 -18.70 -4.71
CA ASP A 253 17.13 -19.85 -5.43
C ASP A 253 16.15 -21.03 -5.47
N GLN A 254 15.36 -21.24 -4.41
CA GLN A 254 14.33 -22.28 -4.35
C GLN A 254 13.13 -21.95 -5.25
N LEU A 255 12.80 -20.67 -5.41
CA LEU A 255 11.70 -20.22 -6.26
C LEU A 255 12.04 -20.30 -7.75
N GLN A 256 13.33 -20.24 -8.10
CA GLN A 256 13.82 -20.26 -9.47
C GLN A 256 14.27 -21.65 -9.97
N ASP A 257 14.28 -22.69 -9.13
CA ASP A 257 14.74 -24.03 -9.52
C ASP A 257 13.97 -24.53 -10.76
N LYS A 258 14.67 -24.54 -11.92
CA LYS A 258 14.14 -24.93 -13.25
C LYS A 258 13.02 -24.03 -13.78
N ARG A 259 13.01 -22.75 -13.38
CA ARG A 259 11.99 -21.74 -13.75
C ARG A 259 12.61 -20.40 -14.14
N GLU A 260 13.84 -20.41 -14.65
CA GLU A 260 14.66 -19.20 -14.84
C GLU A 260 14.02 -18.17 -15.78
N GLU A 261 13.25 -18.63 -16.77
CA GLU A 261 12.55 -17.77 -17.75
C GLU A 261 11.02 -17.67 -17.52
N GLU A 262 10.49 -18.38 -16.52
CA GLU A 262 9.05 -18.38 -16.26
C GLU A 262 8.63 -17.13 -15.48
N PRO A 263 7.41 -16.60 -15.71
CA PRO A 263 6.80 -15.60 -14.82
C PRO A 263 6.66 -16.13 -13.40
N PHE A 264 6.88 -15.27 -12.40
CA PHE A 264 6.61 -15.65 -11.01
C PHE A 264 5.11 -15.66 -10.76
N VAL A 265 4.60 -16.76 -10.21
CA VAL A 265 3.18 -16.91 -9.84
C VAL A 265 3.02 -16.60 -8.37
N LEU A 266 2.59 -15.37 -8.07
CA LEU A 266 2.26 -14.93 -6.71
C LEU A 266 0.83 -15.33 -6.36
N ARG A 267 0.61 -15.90 -5.18
CA ARG A 267 -0.73 -16.20 -4.66
C ARG A 267 -0.94 -15.55 -3.31
N PHE A 268 -2.10 -14.91 -3.15
CA PHE A 268 -2.66 -14.52 -1.86
C PHE A 268 -3.76 -15.50 -1.50
N SER A 269 -3.77 -16.01 -0.26
CA SER A 269 -4.76 -17.01 0.14
C SER A 269 -5.16 -16.96 1.59
N VAL A 270 -6.36 -17.47 1.87
CA VAL A 270 -6.84 -17.76 3.23
C VAL A 270 -7.30 -19.20 3.24
N ASP A 271 -6.64 -20.02 4.07
CA ASP A 271 -6.95 -21.44 4.22
C ASP A 271 -8.25 -21.61 5.03
N PRO A 272 -9.31 -22.26 4.50
CA PRO A 272 -10.52 -22.54 5.27
C PRO A 272 -10.28 -23.44 6.50
N ALA A 273 -9.18 -24.18 6.56
CA ALA A 273 -8.79 -25.00 7.71
C ALA A 273 -7.81 -24.30 8.67
N GLY A 274 -7.44 -23.04 8.40
CA GLY A 274 -6.55 -22.25 9.24
C GLY A 274 -7.16 -21.85 10.59
N GLU A 275 -6.35 -21.27 11.48
CA GLU A 275 -6.81 -20.82 12.80
C GLU A 275 -7.78 -19.64 12.69
N ASN A 276 -7.47 -18.66 11.82
CA ASN A 276 -8.31 -17.49 11.59
C ASN A 276 -8.69 -17.35 10.10
N PRO A 277 -9.63 -18.15 9.58
CA PRO A 277 -10.06 -18.11 8.18
C PRO A 277 -11.04 -16.96 7.93
N ARG A 278 -10.58 -15.71 8.12
CA ARG A 278 -11.41 -14.50 8.22
C ARG A 278 -11.21 -13.54 7.05
N GLY A 279 -10.95 -14.11 5.88
CA GLY A 279 -10.92 -13.40 4.61
C GLY A 279 -9.75 -12.45 4.39
N LEU A 280 -9.70 -11.94 3.17
CA LEU A 280 -8.79 -10.88 2.79
C LEU A 280 -9.46 -9.91 1.83
N THR A 281 -8.98 -8.68 1.88
CA THR A 281 -9.34 -7.61 0.94
C THR A 281 -8.08 -6.99 0.37
N LEU A 282 -7.95 -7.01 -0.96
CA LEU A 282 -6.89 -6.33 -1.70
C LEU A 282 -7.39 -4.96 -2.17
N TYR A 283 -6.56 -3.94 -1.94
CA TYR A 283 -6.81 -2.57 -2.37
C TYR A 283 -5.83 -2.20 -3.49
N GLY A 284 -6.37 -1.61 -4.55
CA GLY A 284 -5.65 -1.13 -5.71
C GLY A 284 -5.89 0.36 -5.94
N GLN A 285 -5.54 0.85 -7.14
CA GLN A 285 -5.76 2.26 -7.51
C GLN A 285 -7.22 2.68 -7.29
N ASN A 286 -7.43 3.90 -6.78
CA ASN A 286 -8.72 4.49 -6.38
C ASN A 286 -9.39 3.90 -5.12
N PHE A 287 -8.76 2.96 -4.41
CA PHE A 287 -9.26 2.44 -3.13
C PHE A 287 -8.12 2.32 -2.11
N GLY A 288 -8.48 2.34 -0.83
CA GLY A 288 -7.50 2.24 0.24
C GLY A 288 -6.62 3.48 0.35
N ARG A 289 -5.49 3.35 1.06
CA ARG A 289 -4.57 4.44 1.39
C ARG A 289 -3.54 4.71 0.29
N TYR A 290 -3.26 3.73 -0.56
CA TYR A 290 -2.13 3.80 -1.48
C TYR A 290 -2.60 3.67 -2.93
N GLU A 291 -2.33 4.70 -3.73
CA GLU A 291 -2.60 4.71 -5.17
C GLU A 291 -1.58 3.82 -5.93
N GLN A 292 -1.69 2.50 -5.77
CA GLN A 292 -0.89 1.47 -6.46
C GLN A 292 -1.70 0.18 -6.58
N GLY A 293 -1.39 -0.69 -7.55
CA GLY A 293 -1.85 -2.07 -7.54
C GLY A 293 -0.94 -2.96 -6.69
N ILE A 294 -0.55 -4.10 -7.25
CA ILE A 294 0.54 -4.92 -6.73
C ILE A 294 1.81 -4.51 -7.48
N LEU A 295 2.67 -3.76 -6.80
CA LEU A 295 3.95 -3.32 -7.36
C LEU A 295 5.00 -4.41 -7.12
N ALA A 296 5.43 -5.06 -8.20
CA ALA A 296 6.46 -6.07 -8.16
C ALA A 296 7.77 -5.55 -8.77
N ARG A 297 8.89 -5.82 -8.10
CA ARG A 297 10.25 -5.54 -8.59
C ARG A 297 11.04 -6.82 -8.58
N VAL A 298 11.59 -7.18 -9.73
CA VAL A 298 12.55 -8.27 -9.88
C VAL A 298 13.93 -7.65 -10.05
N ILE A 299 14.84 -7.92 -9.12
CA ILE A 299 16.17 -7.33 -9.04
C ILE A 299 17.18 -8.41 -9.41
N THR A 300 17.99 -8.17 -10.44
CA THR A 300 19.03 -9.10 -10.88
C THR A 300 20.42 -8.59 -10.55
N GLU A 301 21.38 -9.51 -10.59
CA GLU A 301 22.79 -9.15 -10.75
C GLU A 301 22.99 -8.32 -12.05
N PRO A 302 24.11 -7.60 -12.16
CA PRO A 302 24.50 -6.87 -13.37
C PRO A 302 24.55 -7.76 -14.62
#